data_AF-A0A8T1THU9-F1
#
_entry.id   AF-A0A8T1THU9-F1
#
_cell.length_a   1.000
_cell.length_b   1.000
_cell.length_c   1.000
_cell.angle_alpha   90.00
_cell.angle_beta   90.00
_cell.angle_gamma   90.00
#
_symmetry.space_group_name_H-M   'P 1'
#
loop_
_entity.id
_entity.type
_entity.pdbx_description
1 polymer ?
#
loop_
_entity_poly.entity_id
_entity_poly.type
_entity_poly.pdbx_seq_one_letter_code
_entity_poly.pdbx_strand_id
1 'polypeptide(L)'
;MGYVAVRISDEKVFKGQCLPQSVQAAKMVAVIVALENMPRDEAVAIFTDSDWVLRAAIDWIPLLGEEGYEIREGKPISYAEKLIYLWGLAQQRT
;
A
#
# COMPACT_ATOMS: atom_id res chain seq x y z
N MET A 1 -6.62 -14.96 12.62
CA MET A 1 -5.48 -14.22 12.04
C MET A 1 -5.78 -13.98 10.57
N GLY A 2 -5.83 -12.73 10.12
CA GLY A 2 -6.04 -12.39 8.71
C GLY A 2 -4.69 -12.27 7.98
N TYR A 3 -4.60 -12.84 6.78
CA TYR A 3 -3.41 -12.79 5.94
C TYR A 3 -3.78 -12.38 4.52
N VAL A 4 -2.84 -11.78 3.82
CA VAL A 4 -2.93 -11.55 2.38
C VAL A 4 -1.79 -12.26 1.68
N ALA A 5 -2.04 -12.70 0.45
CA ALA A 5 -1.06 -13.36 -0.40
C ALA A 5 -0.99 -12.67 -1.76
N VAL A 6 0.23 -12.42 -2.25
CA VAL A 6 0.47 -11.93 -3.60
C VAL A 6 1.39 -12.91 -4.31
N ARG A 7 0.99 -13.33 -5.51
CA ARG A 7 1.83 -14.12 -6.40
C ARG A 7 2.52 -13.17 -7.37
N ILE A 8 3.85 -13.14 -7.33
CA ILE A 8 4.68 -12.35 -8.24
C ILE A 8 5.41 -13.36 -9.12
N SER A 9 5.19 -13.28 -10.44
CA SER A 9 5.58 -14.30 -11.43
C SER A 9 5.07 -15.72 -11.09
N ASP A 10 5.40 -16.72 -11.91
CA ASP A 10 4.72 -18.00 -11.85
C ASP A 10 5.05 -18.88 -10.63
N GLU A 11 5.90 -18.49 -9.67
CA GLU A 11 6.29 -19.47 -8.63
C GLU A 11 6.35 -18.98 -7.18
N LYS A 12 6.36 -17.67 -6.88
CA LYS A 12 6.51 -17.22 -5.49
C LYS A 12 5.27 -16.52 -4.94
N VAL A 13 4.73 -17.10 -3.87
CA VAL A 13 3.65 -16.51 -3.07
C VAL A 13 4.24 -15.84 -1.84
N PHE A 14 4.05 -14.53 -1.74
CA PHE A 14 4.42 -13.75 -0.57
C PHE A 14 3.23 -13.56 0.35
N LYS A 15 3.45 -13.53 1.66
CA LYS A 15 2.40 -13.38 2.67
C LYS A 15 2.69 -12.22 3.59
N GLY A 16 1.67 -11.43 3.92
CA GLY A 16 1.76 -10.33 4.88
C GLY A 16 0.70 -10.46 5.97
N GLN A 17 1.04 -10.02 7.18
CA GLN A 17 0.10 -9.96 8.29
C GLN A 17 -0.79 -8.71 8.15
N CYS A 18 -2.10 -8.92 8.23
CA CYS A 18 -3.08 -7.83 8.17
C CYS A 18 -3.49 -7.40 9.59
N LEU A 19 -3.02 -6.23 10.02
CA LEU A 19 -3.42 -5.58 11.26
C LEU A 19 -3.71 -4.08 11.02
N PRO A 20 -4.87 -3.55 11.47
CA PRO A 20 -6.00 -4.29 12.03
C PRO A 20 -6.65 -5.20 10.96
N GLN A 21 -7.44 -6.18 11.40
CA GLN A 21 -8.07 -7.14 10.49
C GLN A 21 -9.21 -6.45 9.73
N SER A 22 -8.93 -6.03 8.49
CA SER A 22 -9.94 -5.47 7.60
C SER A 22 -9.60 -5.79 6.14
N VAL A 23 -10.62 -5.75 5.28
CA VAL A 23 -10.44 -5.92 3.83
C VAL A 23 -9.51 -4.84 3.27
N GLN A 24 -9.67 -3.59 3.72
CA GLN A 24 -8.84 -2.46 3.29
C GLN A 24 -7.38 -2.66 3.69
N ALA A 25 -7.13 -3.05 4.95
CA ALA A 25 -5.78 -3.34 5.43
C ALA A 25 -5.15 -4.53 4.69
N ALA A 26 -5.92 -5.56 4.37
CA ALA A 26 -5.43 -6.70 3.60
C ALA A 26 -4.99 -6.28 2.19
N LYS A 27 -5.80 -5.46 1.50
CA LYS A 27 -5.45 -4.95 0.17
C LYS A 27 -4.20 -4.05 0.23
N MET A 28 -4.09 -3.16 1.22
CA MET A 28 -2.88 -2.35 1.45
C MET A 28 -1.62 -3.20 1.68
N VAL A 29 -1.71 -4.21 2.54
CA VAL A 29 -0.60 -5.11 2.81
C VAL A 29 -0.22 -5.90 1.56
N ALA A 30 -1.17 -6.24 0.68
CA ALA A 30 -0.88 -6.88 -0.60
C ALA A 30 0.04 -5.99 -1.46
N VAL A 31 -0.32 -4.71 -1.58
CA VAL A 31 0.45 -3.73 -2.36
C VAL A 31 1.85 -3.53 -1.77
N ILE A 32 1.94 -3.38 -0.45
CA ILE A 32 3.22 -3.26 0.25
C ILE A 32 4.10 -4.48 -0.02
N VAL A 33 3.58 -5.68 0.20
CA VAL A 33 4.33 -6.93 0.00
C VAL A 33 4.77 -7.08 -1.46
N ALA A 34 3.95 -6.66 -2.43
CA ALA A 34 4.36 -6.65 -3.83
C ALA A 34 5.57 -5.73 -4.06
N LEU A 35 5.49 -4.49 -3.58
CA LEU A 35 6.55 -3.49 -3.76
C LEU A 35 7.84 -3.82 -2.99
N GLU A 36 7.76 -4.47 -1.83
CA GLU A 36 8.93 -4.94 -1.06
C GLU A 36 9.72 -6.03 -1.77
N ASN A 37 9.06 -6.82 -2.63
CA ASN A 37 9.66 -8.01 -3.24
C ASN A 37 9.94 -7.87 -4.74
N MET A 38 9.53 -6.78 -5.38
CA MET A 38 9.88 -6.48 -6.77
C MET A 38 11.17 -5.66 -6.87
N PRO A 39 12.02 -5.87 -7.88
CA PRO A 39 13.22 -5.07 -8.13
C PRO A 39 12.87 -3.58 -8.21
N ARG A 40 13.71 -2.70 -7.63
CA ARG A 40 13.42 -1.26 -7.52
C ARG A 40 13.58 -0.51 -8.84
N ASP A 41 14.36 -1.07 -9.74
CA ASP A 41 14.65 -0.60 -11.11
C ASP A 41 13.60 -1.06 -12.13
N GLU A 42 12.58 -1.79 -11.70
CA GLU A 42 11.47 -2.21 -12.55
C GLU A 42 10.20 -1.40 -12.28
N ALA A 43 9.53 -1.03 -13.37
CA ALA A 43 8.19 -0.45 -13.31
C ALA A 43 7.19 -1.51 -12.84
N VAL A 44 6.37 -1.14 -11.85
CA VAL A 44 5.36 -2.03 -11.26
C VAL A 44 3.97 -1.48 -11.53
N ALA A 45 3.15 -2.28 -12.22
CA ALA A 45 1.73 -2.00 -12.41
C ALA A 45 0.91 -2.80 -11.39
N ILE A 46 0.04 -2.11 -10.65
CA ILE A 46 -0.83 -2.72 -9.63
C ILE A 46 -2.28 -2.48 -10.03
N PHE A 47 -2.98 -3.57 -10.34
CA PHE A 47 -4.39 -3.53 -10.70
C PHE A 47 -5.23 -3.84 -9.46
N THR A 48 -6.19 -2.98 -9.15
CA THR A 48 -7.08 -3.17 -8.00
C THR A 48 -8.51 -2.80 -8.36
N ASP A 49 -9.46 -3.60 -7.88
CA ASP A 49 -10.89 -3.34 -7.94
C ASP A 49 -11.37 -2.43 -6.79
N SER A 50 -10.45 -2.03 -5.92
CA SER A 50 -10.76 -1.36 -4.67
C SER A 50 -10.72 0.14 -4.83
N ASP A 51 -11.90 0.77 -4.89
CA ASP A 51 -12.03 2.24 -4.93
C ASP A 51 -11.24 2.90 -3.79
N TRP A 52 -11.26 2.31 -2.59
CA TRP A 52 -10.48 2.80 -1.46
C TRP A 52 -8.97 2.81 -1.71
N VAL A 53 -8.41 1.75 -2.31
CA VAL A 53 -6.95 1.65 -2.57
C VAL A 53 -6.55 2.59 -3.71
N LEU A 54 -7.42 2.71 -4.71
CA LEU A 54 -7.25 3.64 -5.81
C LEU A 54 -7.18 5.09 -5.29
N ARG A 55 -8.15 5.51 -4.46
CA ARG A 55 -8.16 6.83 -3.81
C ARG A 55 -6.95 7.01 -2.89
N ALA A 56 -6.58 5.98 -2.12
CA ALA A 56 -5.41 6.05 -1.26
C ALA A 56 -4.13 6.34 -2.05
N ALA A 57 -3.93 5.66 -3.19
CA ALA A 57 -2.77 5.82 -4.06
C ALA A 57 -2.76 7.14 -4.84
N ILE A 58 -3.91 7.57 -5.37
CA ILE A 58 -3.99 8.74 -6.25
C ILE A 58 -4.21 10.03 -5.46
N ASP A 59 -5.09 9.99 -4.45
CA ASP A 59 -5.55 11.22 -3.78
C ASP A 59 -4.83 11.47 -2.47
N TRP A 60 -4.48 10.43 -1.69
CA TRP A 60 -4.05 10.62 -0.30
C TRP A 60 -2.54 10.53 -0.12
N ILE A 61 -1.91 9.54 -0.75
CA ILE A 61 -0.47 9.32 -0.66
C ILE A 61 0.36 10.54 -1.11
N PRO A 62 0.03 11.21 -2.23
CA PRO A 62 0.76 12.42 -2.62
C PRO A 62 0.67 13.54 -1.57
N LEU A 63 -0.45 13.64 -0.86
CA LEU A 63 -0.65 14.65 0.19
C LEU A 63 0.15 14.34 1.45
N LEU A 64 0.46 13.06 1.73
CA LEU A 64 1.26 12.65 2.89
C LEU A 64 2.74 13.07 2.78
N GLY A 65 3.21 13.46 1.60
CA GLY A 65 4.58 13.95 1.37
C GLY A 65 4.80 15.40 1.84
N GLU A 66 3.74 16.14 2.12
CA GLU A 66 3.80 17.48 2.70
C GLU A 66 3.56 17.38 4.22
N GLU A 67 4.33 18.10 5.03
CA GLU A 67 4.33 17.89 6.49
C GLU A 67 2.94 18.09 7.12
N GLY A 68 2.43 17.07 7.83
CA GLY A 68 1.25 17.18 8.71
C GLY A 68 -0.07 16.56 8.19
N TYR A 69 -0.09 15.88 7.04
CA TYR A 69 -1.31 15.31 6.46
C TYR A 69 -1.74 13.93 7.02
N GLU A 70 -1.43 13.62 8.27
CA GLU A 70 -2.07 12.48 8.96
C GLU A 70 -3.57 12.72 9.20
N ILE A 71 -4.05 13.95 8.97
CA ILE A 71 -5.40 14.40 9.25
C ILE A 71 -6.06 14.92 7.96
N ARG A 72 -7.17 14.32 7.55
CA ARG A 72 -8.07 14.82 6.50
C ARG A 72 -9.39 15.25 7.11
N GLU A 73 -9.86 16.46 6.80
CA GLU A 73 -11.14 16.99 7.29
C GLU A 73 -11.25 16.90 8.83
N GLY A 74 -10.14 17.11 9.54
CA GLY A 74 -10.07 17.00 11.01
C GLY A 74 -10.05 15.57 11.56
N LYS A 75 -9.97 14.54 10.71
CA LYS A 75 -9.91 13.12 11.11
C LYS A 75 -8.63 12.44 10.67
N PRO A 76 -8.05 11.55 11.49
CA PRO A 76 -6.92 10.74 11.08
C PRO A 76 -7.21 9.94 9.80
N ILE A 77 -6.31 9.98 8.82
CA ILE A 77 -6.40 9.09 7.66
C ILE A 77 -6.21 7.66 8.15
N SER A 78 -7.19 6.80 7.87
CA SER A 78 -7.11 5.40 8.24
C SER A 78 -5.88 4.76 7.59
N TYR A 79 -5.08 4.06 8.41
CA TYR A 79 -3.85 3.38 7.98
C TYR A 79 -2.74 4.32 7.48
N ALA A 80 -2.68 5.58 7.94
CA ALA A 80 -1.67 6.57 7.57
C ALA A 80 -0.24 6.01 7.57
N GLU A 81 0.18 5.32 8.65
CA GLU A 81 1.52 4.70 8.72
C GLU A 81 1.82 3.74 7.56
N LYS A 82 0.84 2.92 7.16
CA LYS A 82 1.00 1.99 6.03
C LYS A 82 1.05 2.73 4.70
N LEU A 83 0.32 3.84 4.57
CA LEU A 83 0.34 4.68 3.38
C LEU A 83 1.67 5.42 3.25
N ILE A 84 2.20 5.96 4.35
CA ILE A 84 3.53 6.58 4.41
C ILE A 84 4.60 5.56 4.02
N TYR A 85 4.54 4.34 4.58
CA TYR A 85 5.47 3.28 4.23
C TYR A 85 5.39 2.88 2.75
N LEU A 86 4.17 2.69 2.24
CA LEU A 86 3.93 2.38 0.83
C LEU A 86 4.46 3.49 -0.08
N TRP A 87 4.29 4.76 0.30
CA TRP A 87 4.82 5.90 -0.42
C TRP A 87 6.35 5.88 -0.47
N GLY A 88 7.00 5.62 0.67
CA GLY A 88 8.46 5.47 0.72
C GLY A 88 8.98 4.35 -0.19
N LEU A 89 8.25 3.24 -0.31
CA LEU A 89 8.59 2.17 -1.26
C LEU A 89 8.40 2.61 -2.72
N ALA A 90 7.35 3.38 -3.01
CA ALA A 90 7.10 3.90 -4.35
C ALA A 90 8.15 4.92 -4.79
N GLN A 91 8.58 5.82 -3.91
CA GLN A 91 9.61 6.83 -4.19
C GLN A 91 11.01 6.24 -4.42
N GLN A 92 11.26 5.02 -3.97
CA GLN A 92 12.53 4.32 -4.21
C GLN A 92 12.62 3.69 -5.61
N ARG A 93 11.59 3.83 -6.44
CA ARG A 93 11.53 3.28 -7.79
C ARG A 93 11.84 4.38 -8.81
N THR A 94 12.62 4.03 -9.83
CA THR A 94 13.11 4.95 -10.86
C THR A 94 12.25 4.90 -12.11
#